data_AF-A0A958WZB2-F1
#
_entry.id   AF-A0A958WZB2-F1
#
_cell.length_a   1.000
_cell.length_b   1.000
_cell.length_c   1.000
_cell.angle_alpha   90.00
_cell.angle_beta   90.00
_cell.angle_gamma   90.00
#
_symmetry.space_group_name_H-M   'P 1'
#
loop_
_entity.id
_entity.type
_entity.pdbx_description
1 polymer ?
#
loop_
_entity_poly.entity_id
_entity_poly.type
_entity_poly.pdbx_seq_one_letter_code
_entity_poly.pdbx_strand_id
1 'polypeptide(L)'
;MALYNKIYNVFANVRATVFQLQLERHTNLPTSIPDLEELCQGENGRVDFAGKLYEKDGQVCWSFGKHKGELVSETRDYANWVLGSDFPSDTKKHIRRILEAVEA
;
A
#
# COMPACT_ATOMS: atom_id res chain seq x y z
N MET A 1 4.21 -4.72 -30.35
CA MET A 1 4.20 -5.92 -29.48
C MET A 1 5.60 -6.41 -29.10
N ALA A 2 6.48 -6.79 -30.04
CA ALA A 2 7.81 -7.35 -29.72
C ALA A 2 8.76 -6.38 -28.98
N LEU A 3 8.77 -5.09 -29.36
CA LEU A 3 9.63 -4.08 -28.71
C LEU A 3 9.20 -3.76 -27.27
N TYR A 4 7.89 -3.72 -27.02
CA TYR A 4 7.31 -3.49 -25.69
C TYR A 4 7.68 -4.59 -24.70
N ASN A 5 7.58 -5.86 -25.12
CA ASN A 5 8.01 -7.01 -24.30
C ASN A 5 9.50 -6.96 -23.99
N LYS A 6 10.34 -6.50 -24.93
CA LYS A 6 11.79 -6.41 -24.72
C LYS A 6 12.15 -5.31 -23.71
N ILE A 7 11.52 -4.13 -23.80
CA ILE A 7 11.72 -3.02 -22.87
C ILE A 7 11.20 -3.37 -21.46
N TYR A 8 10.01 -3.98 -21.37
CA TYR A 8 9.46 -4.44 -20.08
C TYR A 8 10.39 -5.44 -19.39
N ASN A 9 10.98 -6.35 -20.17
CA ASN A 9 11.95 -7.34 -19.68
C ASN A 9 13.24 -6.65 -19.17
N VAL A 10 13.75 -5.63 -19.86
CA VAL A 10 14.92 -4.86 -19.38
C VAL A 10 14.65 -4.19 -18.03
N PHE A 11 13.51 -3.51 -17.87
CA PHE A 11 13.18 -2.88 -16.58
C PHE A 11 12.98 -3.90 -15.46
N ALA A 12 12.34 -5.03 -15.75
CA ALA A 12 12.19 -6.12 -14.79
C ALA A 12 13.56 -6.68 -14.36
N ASN A 13 14.45 -6.91 -15.31
CA ASN A 13 15.80 -7.42 -15.05
C ASN A 13 16.61 -6.42 -14.22
N VAL A 14 16.62 -5.14 -14.57
CA VAL A 14 17.35 -4.12 -13.82
C VAL A 14 16.84 -4.04 -12.38
N ARG A 15 15.51 -4.07 -12.16
CA ARG A 15 14.94 -4.07 -10.80
C ARG A 15 15.35 -5.30 -10.00
N ALA A 16 15.28 -6.49 -10.59
CA ALA A 16 15.68 -7.73 -9.94
C ALA A 16 17.17 -7.72 -9.58
N THR A 17 18.04 -7.29 -10.50
CA THR A 17 19.48 -7.18 -10.26
C THR A 17 19.79 -6.19 -9.15
N VAL A 18 19.18 -5.00 -9.18
CA VAL A 18 19.40 -4.00 -8.12
C VAL A 18 18.94 -4.54 -6.77
N PHE A 19 17.77 -5.20 -6.71
CA PHE A 19 17.28 -5.80 -5.49
C PHE A 19 18.23 -6.86 -4.93
N GLN A 20 18.72 -7.76 -5.78
CA GLN A 20 19.71 -8.77 -5.40
C GLN A 20 20.99 -8.13 -4.82
N LEU A 21 21.51 -7.09 -5.47
CA LEU A 21 22.68 -6.34 -4.99
C LEU A 21 22.41 -5.63 -3.66
N GLN A 22 21.18 -5.20 -3.38
CA GLN A 22 20.82 -4.64 -2.08
C GLN A 22 20.88 -5.71 -0.98
N LEU A 23 20.35 -6.91 -1.23
CA LEU A 23 20.41 -8.02 -0.28
C LEU A 23 21.84 -8.46 0.02
N GLU A 24 22.72 -8.46 -0.99
CA GLU A 24 24.14 -8.79 -0.80
C GLU A 24 24.90 -7.73 0.00
N ARG A 25 24.58 -6.44 -0.21
CA ARG A 25 25.25 -5.32 0.48
C ARG A 25 24.77 -5.12 1.91
N HIS A 26 23.51 -5.45 2.19
CA HIS A 26 22.87 -5.23 3.48
C HIS A 26 22.61 -6.58 4.16
N THR A 27 23.65 -7.14 4.77
CA THR A 27 23.59 -8.45 5.47
C THR A 27 22.68 -8.45 6.70
N ASN A 28 22.23 -7.28 7.13
CA ASN A 28 21.22 -7.11 8.18
C ASN A 28 19.77 -7.21 7.68
N LEU A 29 19.56 -7.30 6.36
CA LEU A 29 18.23 -7.55 5.79
C LEU A 29 17.93 -9.04 5.79
N PRO A 30 16.67 -9.42 6.00
CA PRO A 30 16.25 -10.80 5.83
C PRO A 30 16.31 -11.21 4.35
N THR A 31 16.49 -12.52 4.12
CA THR A 31 16.61 -13.10 2.77
C THR A 31 15.38 -13.92 2.35
N SER A 32 14.45 -14.16 3.29
CA SER A 32 13.20 -14.86 3.00
C SER A 32 12.12 -13.85 2.57
N ILE A 33 11.23 -14.28 1.67
CA ILE A 33 10.10 -13.44 1.22
C ILE A 33 9.17 -13.07 2.39
N PRO A 34 8.79 -13.97 3.31
CA PRO A 34 7.93 -13.62 4.44
C PRO A 34 8.54 -12.54 5.35
N ASP A 35 9.82 -12.66 5.68
CA ASP A 35 10.47 -11.70 6.58
C ASP A 35 10.66 -10.34 5.91
N LEU A 36 10.91 -10.32 4.59
CA LEU A 36 10.96 -9.10 3.80
C LEU A 36 9.58 -8.44 3.71
N GLU A 37 8.51 -9.23 3.59
CA GLU A 37 7.14 -8.73 3.61
C GLU A 37 6.82 -8.08 4.96
N GLU A 38 7.13 -8.74 6.07
CA GLU A 38 6.96 -8.20 7.43
C GLU A 38 7.75 -6.90 7.61
N LEU A 39 9.02 -6.88 7.18
CA LEU A 39 9.84 -5.66 7.21
C LEU A 39 9.21 -4.52 6.39
N CYS A 40 8.61 -4.83 5.23
CA CYS A 40 8.03 -3.83 4.34
C CYS A 40 6.64 -3.34 4.78
N GLN A 41 5.93 -4.10 5.63
CA GLN A 41 4.63 -3.68 6.19
C GLN A 41 4.78 -2.51 7.16
N GLY A 42 5.90 -2.41 7.88
CA GLY A 42 6.13 -1.37 8.88
C GLY A 42 5.35 -1.62 10.19
N GLU A 43 5.23 -0.58 11.04
CA GLU A 43 4.67 -0.72 12.39
C GLU A 43 3.15 -0.96 12.45
N ASN A 44 2.41 -0.64 11.38
CA ASN A 44 0.95 -0.81 11.32
C ASN A 44 0.57 -1.62 10.09
N GLY A 45 -0.39 -2.54 10.23
CA GLY A 45 -0.85 -3.40 9.13
C GLY A 45 -1.40 -2.57 7.97
N ARG A 46 -0.59 -2.37 6.93
CA ARG A 46 -0.93 -1.47 5.84
C ARG A 46 -2.02 -2.08 4.98
N VAL A 47 -3.08 -1.31 4.76
CA VAL A 47 -4.27 -1.79 4.03
C VAL A 47 -4.17 -1.49 2.53
N ASP A 48 -3.48 -0.42 2.14
CA ASP A 48 -3.31 0.00 0.73
C ASP A 48 -1.83 0.21 0.36
N PHE A 49 -1.47 0.04 -0.90
CA PHE A 49 -0.07 0.15 -1.33
C PHE A 49 0.56 1.53 -1.10
N ALA A 50 -0.26 2.59 -1.06
CA ALA A 50 0.21 3.95 -0.83
C ALA A 50 0.37 4.30 0.65
N GLY A 51 0.01 3.37 1.56
CA GLY A 51 0.14 3.54 3.00
C GLY A 51 -0.70 4.69 3.53
N LYS A 52 -1.88 4.92 2.94
CA LYS A 52 -2.86 5.92 3.35
C LYS A 52 -3.85 5.37 4.38
N LEU A 53 -3.95 4.05 4.46
CA LEU A 53 -4.84 3.30 5.32
C LEU A 53 -4.04 2.23 6.07
N TYR A 54 -4.39 2.03 7.32
CA TYR A 54 -3.86 0.92 8.11
C TYR A 54 -4.97 0.27 8.92
N GLU A 55 -4.78 -1.00 9.26
CA GLU A 55 -5.67 -1.76 10.12
C GLU A 55 -5.16 -1.71 11.55
N LYS A 56 -6.08 -1.47 12.47
CA LYS A 56 -5.87 -1.58 13.90
C LYS A 56 -7.13 -2.19 14.51
N ASP A 57 -6.96 -3.29 15.25
CA ASP A 57 -8.04 -3.99 15.95
C ASP A 57 -9.21 -4.37 15.02
N GLY A 58 -8.91 -4.76 13.77
CA GLY A 58 -9.90 -5.12 12.75
C GLY A 58 -10.65 -3.93 12.14
N GLN A 59 -10.26 -2.70 12.47
CA GLN A 59 -10.84 -1.48 11.92
C GLN A 59 -9.81 -0.71 11.09
N VAL A 60 -10.28 -0.08 10.00
CA VAL A 60 -9.40 0.66 9.08
C VAL A 60 -9.37 2.13 9.47
N CYS A 61 -8.16 2.63 9.73
CA CYS A 61 -7.84 3.99 10.13
C CYS A 61 -7.09 4.76 9.03
N TRP A 62 -7.18 6.09 9.05
CA TRP A 62 -6.35 6.95 8.22
C TRP A 62 -4.91 7.04 8.75
N SER A 63 -3.91 6.87 7.90
CA SER A 63 -2.50 7.07 8.27
C SER A 63 -2.03 8.53 8.11
N PHE A 64 -2.86 9.41 7.53
CA PHE A 64 -2.47 10.74 7.08
C PHE A 64 -3.59 11.78 7.26
N GLY A 65 -3.22 13.05 7.07
CA GLY A 65 -4.18 14.15 7.01
C GLY A 65 -4.76 14.51 8.38
N LYS A 66 -5.83 15.32 8.36
CA LYS A 66 -6.47 15.86 9.57
C LYS A 66 -7.17 14.81 10.42
N HIS A 67 -7.59 13.69 9.82
CA HIS A 67 -8.26 12.57 10.49
C HIS A 67 -7.29 11.41 10.76
N LYS A 68 -5.97 11.66 10.80
CA LYS A 68 -4.98 10.61 11.08
C LYS A 68 -5.31 9.91 12.40
N GLY A 69 -5.40 8.59 12.37
CA GLY A 69 -5.73 7.74 13.51
C GLY A 69 -7.23 7.48 13.68
N GLU A 70 -8.09 8.25 13.02
CA GLU A 70 -9.54 8.07 13.09
C GLU A 70 -10.01 7.01 12.08
N LEU A 71 -11.18 6.44 12.36
CA LEU A 71 -11.80 5.42 11.52
C LEU A 71 -12.30 6.01 10.19
N VAL A 72 -12.02 5.30 9.10
CA VAL A 72 -12.53 5.64 7.77
C VAL A 72 -14.06 5.59 7.76
N SER A 73 -14.65 4.62 8.48
CA SER A 73 -16.11 4.44 8.59
C SER A 73 -16.82 5.59 9.30
N GLU A 74 -16.13 6.31 10.19
CA GLU A 74 -16.74 7.40 10.99
C GLU A 74 -16.53 8.79 10.35
N THR A 75 -15.71 8.89 9.31
CA THR A 75 -15.28 10.17 8.71
C THR A 75 -15.74 10.27 7.25
N ARG A 76 -17.04 10.03 7.00
CA ARG A 76 -17.60 9.87 5.65
C ARG A 76 -17.38 11.07 4.73
N ASP A 77 -17.45 12.30 5.24
CA ASP A 77 -17.17 13.50 4.45
C ASP A 77 -15.72 13.56 3.98
N TYR A 78 -14.78 13.13 4.83
CA TYR A 78 -13.37 13.06 4.47
C TYR A 78 -13.10 11.93 3.48
N ALA A 79 -13.73 10.76 3.68
CA ALA A 79 -13.69 9.65 2.74
C ALA A 79 -14.18 10.07 1.34
N ASN A 80 -15.30 10.79 1.26
CA ASN A 80 -15.85 11.30 0.01
C ASN A 80 -14.92 12.32 -0.66
N TRP A 81 -14.28 13.20 0.12
CA TRP A 81 -13.26 14.12 -0.41
C TRP A 81 -12.06 13.35 -1.00
N VAL A 82 -11.56 12.31 -0.33
CA VAL A 82 -10.48 11.45 -0.84
C VAL A 82 -10.91 10.74 -2.14
N LEU A 83 -12.14 10.23 -2.19
CA LEU A 83 -12.69 9.57 -3.39
C LEU A 83 -12.76 10.51 -4.60
N GLY A 84 -13.08 11.79 -4.38
CA GLY A 84 -13.12 12.83 -5.41
C GLY A 84 -11.76 13.44 -5.78
N SER A 85 -10.73 13.26 -4.96
CA SER A 85 -9.41 13.88 -5.13
C SER A 85 -8.40 12.97 -5.83
N ASP A 86 -7.18 13.43 -6.09
CA ASP A 86 -6.13 12.66 -6.75
C ASP A 86 -5.42 11.70 -5.79
N PHE A 87 -6.10 10.61 -5.43
CA PHE A 87 -5.55 9.50 -4.63
C PHE A 87 -5.43 8.22 -5.46
N PRO A 88 -4.46 7.34 -5.14
CA PRO A 88 -4.28 6.06 -5.81
C PRO A 88 -5.58 5.22 -5.86
N SER A 89 -5.78 4.52 -6.97
CA SER A 89 -7.00 3.74 -7.21
C SER A 89 -7.22 2.65 -6.15
N ASP A 90 -6.13 2.07 -5.64
CA ASP A 90 -6.14 1.06 -4.58
C ASP A 90 -6.70 1.63 -3.27
N THR A 91 -6.17 2.75 -2.79
CA THR A 91 -6.69 3.48 -1.63
C THR A 91 -8.19 3.75 -1.77
N LYS A 92 -8.62 4.28 -2.94
CA LYS A 92 -10.04 4.55 -3.20
C LYS A 92 -10.90 3.29 -3.19
N LYS A 93 -10.39 2.17 -3.72
CA LYS A 93 -11.10 0.89 -3.72
C LYS A 93 -11.37 0.38 -2.30
N HIS A 94 -10.38 0.49 -1.41
CA HIS A 94 -10.56 0.13 0.00
C HIS A 94 -11.58 1.02 0.70
N ILE A 95 -11.52 2.34 0.48
CA ILE A 95 -12.49 3.28 1.05
C ILE A 95 -13.92 2.93 0.61
N ARG A 96 -14.16 2.68 -0.68
CA ARG A 96 -15.51 2.31 -1.16
C ARG A 96 -16.06 1.07 -0.46
N ARG A 97 -15.24 0.01 -0.34
CA ARG A 97 -15.64 -1.23 0.35
C ARG A 97 -16.02 -0.99 1.80
N ILE A 98 -15.28 -0.12 2.50
CA ILE A 98 -15.58 0.23 3.89
C ILE A 98 -16.93 0.95 3.97
N LEU A 99 -17.17 1.93 3.10
CA LEU A 99 -18.44 2.67 3.10
C LEU A 99 -19.63 1.77 2.73
N GLU A 100 -19.48 0.91 1.72
CA GLU A 100 -20.50 -0.07 1.32
C GLU A 100 -20.85 -1.05 2.46
N ALA A 101 -19.85 -1.49 3.24
CA ALA A 101 -20.06 -2.40 4.35
C ALA A 101 -20.78 -1.77 5.56
N VAL A 102 -20.70 -0.44 5.72
CA VAL A 102 -21.39 0.30 6.80
C VAL A 102 -22.85 0.59 6.43
N GLU A 103 -23.18 0.61 5.14
CA GLU A 103 -24.54 0.88 4.64
C GLU A 103 -25.42 -0.38 4.52
N ALA A 104 -24.83 -1.58 4.64
CA ALA A 104 -25.49 -2.87 4.58
C ALA A 104 -26.01 -3.34 5.96
#